data_AF-A0A357V268-F1
#
_entry.id   AF-A0A357V268-F1
#
_cell.length_a   1.000
_cell.length_b   1.000
_cell.length_c   1.000
_cell.angle_alpha   90.00
_cell.angle_beta   90.00
_cell.angle_gamma   90.00
#
_symmetry.space_group_name_H-M   'P 1'
#
loop_
_entity.id
_entity.type
_entity.pdbx_description
1 polymer ?
#
loop_
_entity_poly.entity_id
_entity_poly.type
_entity_poly.pdbx_seq_one_letter_code
_entity_poly.pdbx_strand_id
1 'polypeptide(L)'
;MISMIVSLTLSPALCALLLKANHGGGERQGIMRTLMLPIDKFTAAFNWGFERLNIAYTEGTKRFVRKAAIVLTVYVGLLGLTVYEFKTTPSGFIPEQDQGYLITVVQLPAGSSLAR
;
A
#
# COMPACT_ATOMS: atom_id res chain seq x y z
N MET A 1 -13.22 0.49 -12.93
CA MET A 1 -13.77 -0.51 -13.87
C MET A 1 -12.76 -1.01 -14.89
N ILE A 2 -11.92 -0.14 -15.49
CA ILE A 2 -10.87 -0.58 -16.43
C ILE A 2 -9.95 -1.65 -15.80
N SER A 3 -9.47 -1.44 -14.56
CA SER A 3 -8.64 -2.43 -13.85
C SER A 3 -9.33 -3.79 -13.65
N MET A 4 -10.64 -3.81 -13.35
CA MET A 4 -11.42 -5.05 -13.24
C MET A 4 -11.45 -5.80 -14.58
N ILE A 5 -11.72 -5.08 -15.68
CA ILE A 5 -11.77 -5.66 -17.03
C ILE A 5 -10.40 -6.24 -17.41
N VAL A 6 -9.32 -5.50 -17.15
CA VAL A 6 -7.94 -5.95 -17.40
C VAL A 6 -7.59 -7.17 -16.56
N SER A 7 -7.98 -7.22 -15.28
CA SER A 7 -7.71 -8.36 -14.40
C SER A 7 -8.49 -9.63 -14.76
N LEU A 8 -9.64 -9.52 -15.43
CA LEU A 8 -10.45 -10.68 -15.85
C LEU A 8 -10.09 -11.21 -17.24
N THR A 9 -9.48 -10.38 -18.08
CA THR A 9 -9.15 -10.73 -19.47
C THR A 9 -7.66 -10.92 -19.68
N LEU A 10 -6.87 -9.89 -19.35
CA LEU A 10 -5.45 -9.83 -19.65
C LEU A 10 -4.61 -10.59 -18.63
N SER A 11 -4.94 -10.52 -17.33
CA SER A 11 -4.18 -11.26 -16.30
C SER A 11 -4.26 -12.78 -16.50
N PRO A 12 -5.43 -13.43 -16.73
CA PRO A 12 -5.48 -14.87 -16.96
C PRO A 12 -4.80 -15.27 -18.27
N ALA A 13 -4.96 -14.46 -19.33
CA ALA A 13 -4.30 -14.70 -20.62
C ALA A 13 -2.77 -14.66 -20.50
N LEU A 14 -2.22 -13.63 -19.83
CA LEU A 14 -0.77 -13.54 -19.59
C LEU A 14 -0.26 -14.61 -18.64
N CYS A 15 -1.01 -14.97 -17.60
CA CYS A 15 -0.65 -16.09 -16.74
C CYS A 15 -0.56 -17.40 -17.53
N ALA A 16 -1.52 -17.67 -18.43
CA ALA A 16 -1.50 -18.88 -19.26
C ALA A 16 -0.34 -18.89 -20.27
N LEU A 17 0.06 -17.72 -20.81
CA LEU A 17 1.14 -17.61 -21.79
C LEU A 17 2.54 -17.58 -21.16
N LEU A 18 2.70 -16.95 -20.01
CA LEU A 18 4.01 -16.69 -19.39
C LEU A 18 4.39 -17.70 -18.31
N LEU A 19 3.41 -18.31 -17.61
CA LEU A 19 3.73 -19.27 -16.57
C LEU A 19 4.11 -20.61 -17.19
N LYS A 20 5.35 -21.02 -16.94
CA LYS A 20 5.82 -22.36 -17.28
C LYS A 20 5.13 -23.38 -16.39
N ALA A 21 4.65 -24.49 -16.99
CA ALA A 21 4.05 -25.59 -16.25
C ALA A 21 5.00 -26.10 -15.17
N ASN A 22 4.62 -25.92 -13.91
CA ASN A 22 5.41 -26.29 -12.75
C ASN A 22 5.32 -27.82 -12.56
N HIS A 23 6.08 -28.58 -13.34
CA HIS A 23 6.31 -29.99 -13.07
C HIS A 23 7.25 -30.06 -11.88
N GLY A 24 6.76 -30.65 -10.78
CA GLY A 24 7.45 -30.65 -9.50
C GLY A 24 8.93 -30.99 -9.63
N GLY A 25 9.77 -30.12 -9.05
CA GLY A 25 11.15 -30.44 -8.69
C GLY A 25 12.01 -31.05 -9.79
N GLY A 26 11.96 -30.53 -11.02
CA GLY A 26 12.99 -30.86 -12.01
C GLY A 26 14.35 -30.43 -11.46
N GLU A 27 15.16 -31.39 -10.99
CA GLU A 27 16.51 -31.12 -10.52
C GLU A 27 17.27 -30.42 -11.66
N ARG A 28 17.57 -29.13 -11.48
CA ARG A 28 18.45 -28.40 -12.38
C ARG A 28 19.80 -29.14 -12.36
N GLN A 29 20.25 -29.66 -13.51
CA GLN A 29 21.51 -30.40 -13.62
C GLN A 29 22.65 -29.47 -14.07
N GLY A 30 23.88 -29.72 -13.62
CA GLY A 30 25.09 -29.03 -14.07
C GLY A 30 25.34 -27.65 -13.41
N ILE A 31 26.06 -26.78 -14.13
CA ILE A 31 26.56 -25.47 -13.66
C ILE A 31 25.43 -24.56 -13.13
N MET A 32 24.22 -24.67 -13.70
CA MET A 32 23.05 -23.92 -13.23
C MET A 32 22.64 -24.25 -11.79
N ARG A 33 22.87 -25.47 -11.30
CA ARG A 33 22.57 -25.86 -9.91
C ARG A 33 23.45 -25.08 -8.94
N THR A 34 24.75 -25.01 -9.22
CA THR A 34 25.72 -24.29 -8.39
C THR A 34 25.48 -22.79 -8.39
N LEU A 35 25.09 -22.22 -9.53
CA LEU A 35 24.78 -20.80 -9.64
C LEU A 35 23.47 -20.42 -8.92
N MET A 36 22.45 -21.29 -8.95
CA MET A 36 21.13 -21.02 -8.34
C MET A 36 20.98 -21.50 -6.89
N LEU A 37 21.90 -22.33 -6.40
CA LEU A 37 21.97 -22.79 -5.00
C LEU A 37 21.80 -21.70 -3.92
N PRO A 38 22.41 -20.50 -4.01
CA PRO A 38 22.16 -19.44 -3.02
C PRO A 38 20.72 -18.89 -3.09
N ILE A 39 20.14 -18.79 -4.29
CA ILE A 39 18.75 -18.35 -4.49
C ILE A 39 17.78 -19.40 -3.98
N ASP A 40 18.03 -20.67 -4.25
CA ASP A 40 17.19 -21.78 -3.79
C ASP A 40 17.24 -21.87 -2.25
N LYS A 41 18.39 -21.63 -1.63
CA LYS A 41 18.51 -21.53 -0.16
C LYS A 41 17.79 -20.31 0.41
N PHE A 42 17.89 -19.15 -0.24
CA PHE A 42 17.17 -17.95 0.18
C PHE A 42 15.66 -18.14 0.08
N THR A 43 15.15 -18.67 -1.04
CA THR A 43 13.72 -18.91 -1.24
C THR A 43 13.20 -19.97 -0.26
N ALA A 44 13.97 -21.02 0.04
CA ALA A 44 13.63 -21.98 1.08
C ALA A 44 13.57 -21.34 2.48
N ALA A 45 14.55 -20.51 2.84
CA ALA A 45 14.55 -19.78 4.11
C ALA A 45 13.40 -18.78 4.21
N PHE A 46 13.09 -18.07 3.12
CA PHE A 46 11.94 -17.18 3.03
C PHE A 46 10.62 -17.95 3.20
N ASN A 47 10.44 -19.06 2.47
CA ASN A 47 9.25 -19.89 2.57
C ASN A 47 9.05 -20.43 3.99
N TRP A 48 10.13 -20.85 4.64
CA TRP A 48 10.08 -21.28 6.04
C TRP A 48 9.68 -20.15 6.99
N GLY A 49 10.22 -18.95 6.81
CA GLY A 49 9.85 -17.77 7.59
C GLY A 49 8.39 -17.37 7.37
N PHE A 50 7.95 -17.39 6.12
CA PHE A 50 6.57 -17.09 5.72
C PHE A 50 5.59 -18.11 6.29
N GLU A 51 5.93 -19.40 6.27
CA GLU A 51 5.09 -20.44 6.85
C GLU A 51 4.92 -20.25 8.36
N ARG A 52 5.99 -19.91 9.07
CA ARG A 52 5.90 -19.58 10.50
C ARG A 52 5.03 -18.36 10.76
N LEU A 53 5.14 -17.34 9.92
CA LEU A 53 4.30 -16.15 10.00
C LEU A 53 2.83 -16.50 9.76
N ASN A 54 2.53 -17.37 8.78
CA ASN A 54 1.18 -17.85 8.49
C ASN A 54 0.57 -18.60 9.68
N ILE A 55 1.32 -19.51 10.30
CA ILE A 55 0.87 -20.25 11.50
C ILE A 55 0.60 -19.27 12.64
N ALA A 56 1.54 -18.35 12.92
CA ALA A 56 1.39 -17.35 13.97
C ALA A 56 0.18 -16.43 13.72
N TYR A 57 0.00 -15.96 12.48
CA TYR A 57 -1.14 -15.16 12.07
C TYR A 57 -2.46 -15.91 12.23
N THR A 58 -2.52 -17.16 11.81
CA THR A 58 -3.71 -18.01 11.92
C THR A 58 -4.09 -18.26 13.38
N GLU A 59 -3.12 -18.63 14.22
CA GLU A 59 -3.36 -18.84 15.66
C GLU A 59 -3.72 -17.54 16.39
N GLY A 60 -3.06 -16.42 16.03
CA GLY A 60 -3.40 -15.09 16.53
C GLY A 60 -4.84 -14.71 16.17
N THR A 61 -5.23 -14.92 14.91
CA THR A 61 -6.60 -14.67 14.43
C THR A 61 -7.62 -15.52 15.18
N LYS A 62 -7.37 -16.83 15.36
CA LYS A 62 -8.24 -17.70 16.17
C LYS A 62 -8.42 -17.16 17.60
N ARG A 63 -7.35 -16.66 18.23
CA ARG A 63 -7.41 -16.08 19.58
C ARG A 63 -8.20 -14.78 19.62
N PHE A 64 -8.05 -13.90 18.62
CA PHE A 64 -8.81 -12.65 18.52
C PHE A 64 -10.30 -12.89 18.29
N VAL A 65 -10.66 -13.87 17.45
CA VAL A 65 -12.07 -14.25 17.23
C VAL A 65 -12.72 -14.70 18.54
N ARG A 66 -12.02 -15.50 19.37
CA ARG A 66 -12.52 -15.90 20.70
C ARG A 66 -12.64 -14.73 21.69
N LYS A 67 -11.89 -13.64 21.47
CA LYS A 67 -11.94 -12.41 22.27
C LYS A 67 -12.63 -11.27 21.51
N ALA A 68 -13.67 -11.58 20.74
CA ALA A 68 -14.39 -10.63 19.89
C ALA A 68 -14.84 -9.37 20.65
N ALA A 69 -15.28 -9.49 21.90
CA ALA A 69 -15.68 -8.33 22.71
C ALA A 69 -14.54 -7.31 22.88
N ILE A 70 -13.32 -7.77 23.20
CA ILE A 70 -12.14 -6.89 23.34
C ILE A 70 -11.78 -6.26 21.99
N VAL A 71 -11.78 -7.06 20.93
CA VAL A 71 -11.47 -6.58 19.57
C VAL A 71 -12.46 -5.50 19.14
N LEU A 72 -13.74 -5.70 19.41
CA LEU A 72 -14.79 -4.75 19.08
C LEU A 72 -14.68 -3.46 19.92
N THR A 73 -14.34 -3.56 21.21
CA THR A 73 -14.05 -2.38 22.03
C THR A 73 -12.90 -1.57 21.47
N VAL A 74 -11.79 -2.22 21.09
CA VAL A 74 -10.65 -1.53 20.46
C VAL A 74 -11.07 -0.91 19.13
N TYR A 75 -11.84 -1.62 18.31
CA TYR A 75 -12.35 -1.12 17.03
C TYR A 75 -13.22 0.14 17.20
N VAL A 76 -14.16 0.13 18.15
CA VAL A 76 -14.98 1.31 18.47
C VAL A 76 -14.09 2.46 18.99
N GLY A 77 -13.07 2.16 19.80
CA GLY A 77 -12.10 3.16 20.23
C GLY A 77 -11.35 3.82 19.06
N LEU A 78 -10.91 3.03 18.08
CA LEU A 78 -10.27 3.53 16.86
C LEU A 78 -11.22 4.38 16.02
N LEU A 79 -12.48 3.97 15.86
CA LEU A 79 -13.50 4.81 15.20
C LEU A 79 -13.70 6.14 15.92
N GLY A 80 -13.73 6.12 17.26
CA GLY A 80 -13.78 7.33 18.07
C GLY A 80 -12.58 8.25 17.82
N LEU A 81 -11.37 7.69 17.77
CA LEU A 81 -10.15 8.44 17.45
C LEU A 81 -10.21 9.03 16.03
N THR A 82 -10.68 8.28 15.05
CA THR A 82 -10.88 8.79 13.68
C THR A 82 -11.85 9.96 13.63
N VAL A 83 -12.99 9.88 14.34
CA VAL A 83 -13.95 10.99 14.40
C VAL A 83 -13.35 12.21 15.10
N TYR A 84 -12.56 11.99 16.15
CA TYR A 84 -11.85 13.07 16.84
C TYR A 84 -10.87 13.76 15.89
N GLU A 85 -9.97 13.00 15.25
CA GLU A 85 -8.98 13.55 14.32
C GLU A 85 -9.65 14.27 13.13
N PHE A 86 -10.73 13.71 12.60
CA PHE A 86 -11.46 14.32 11.49
C PHE A 86 -12.09 15.67 11.87
N LYS A 87 -12.48 15.84 13.14
CA LYS A 87 -13.01 17.13 13.65
C LYS A 87 -11.91 18.13 13.99
N THR A 88 -10.76 17.66 14.45
CA THR A 88 -9.66 18.54 14.88
C THR A 88 -8.72 18.93 13.74
N THR A 89 -8.70 18.16 12.65
CA THR A 89 -7.82 18.44 11.51
C THR A 89 -8.31 19.67 10.75
N PRO A 90 -7.48 20.73 10.60
CA PRO A 90 -7.86 21.90 9.82
C PRO A 90 -8.11 21.53 8.36
N SER A 91 -9.27 21.91 7.82
CA SER A 91 -9.57 21.74 6.40
C SER A 91 -8.88 22.83 5.58
N GLY A 92 -8.01 22.43 4.66
CA GLY A 92 -7.51 23.27 3.57
C GLY A 92 -8.05 22.79 2.24
N PHE A 93 -8.23 23.68 1.27
CA PHE A 93 -8.69 23.28 -0.07
C PHE A 93 -7.53 22.78 -0.92
N ILE A 94 -6.67 23.70 -1.34
CA ILE A 94 -5.45 23.43 -2.08
C ILE A 94 -4.35 24.19 -1.34
N PRO A 95 -3.28 23.52 -0.87
CA PRO A 95 -2.17 24.23 -0.25
C PRO A 95 -1.57 25.19 -1.28
N GLU A 96 -1.25 26.39 -0.84
CA GLU A 96 -0.57 27.36 -1.70
C GLU A 96 0.78 26.78 -2.12
N GLN A 97 0.95 26.58 -3.42
CA GLN A 97 2.20 26.13 -4.00
C GLN A 97 2.95 27.36 -4.49
N ASP A 98 4.27 27.39 -4.27
CA ASP A 98 5.12 28.40 -4.88
C ASP A 98 4.99 28.33 -6.41
N GLN A 99 4.40 29.37 -7.01
CA GLN A 99 4.20 29.51 -8.45
C GLN A 99 5.30 30.34 -9.12
N GLY A 100 6.31 30.80 -8.36
CA GLY A 100 7.43 31.57 -8.89
C GLY A 100 7.13 33.04 -9.19
N TYR A 101 6.00 33.60 -8.72
CA TYR A 101 5.68 35.02 -8.85
C TYR A 101 4.97 35.55 -7.59
N LEU A 102 5.11 36.85 -7.34
CA LEU A 102 4.51 37.55 -6.20
C LEU A 102 3.70 38.75 -6.71
N ILE A 103 2.42 38.82 -6.31
CA ILE A 103 1.54 39.95 -6.63
C ILE A 103 1.58 40.94 -5.46
N THR A 104 1.91 42.20 -5.73
CA THR A 104 1.80 43.29 -4.75
C THR A 104 0.66 44.22 -5.15
N VAL A 105 -0.21 44.56 -4.21
CA VAL A 105 -1.34 45.49 -4.42
C VAL A 105 -1.10 46.74 -3.59
N VAL A 106 -1.03 47.90 -4.25
CA VAL A 106 -0.93 49.21 -3.59
C VAL A 106 -2.27 49.93 -3.75
N GLN A 107 -2.95 50.24 -2.66
CA GLN A 107 -4.18 51.04 -2.66
C GLN A 107 -3.88 52.48 -2.23
N LEU A 108 -4.36 53.46 -3.00
CA LEU A 108 -4.20 54.89 -2.71
C LEU A 108 -5.54 55.53 -2.27
N PRO A 109 -5.49 56.62 -1.48
CA PRO A 109 -6.69 57.35 -1.04
C PRO A 109 -7.48 57.94 -2.20
N ALA A 110 -8.80 58.07 -2.02
CA ALA A 110 -9.66 58.74 -2.99
C ALA A 110 -9.20 60.19 -3.24
N GLY A 111 -8.91 60.54 -4.49
CA GLY A 111 -8.34 61.84 -4.88
C GLY A 111 -6.84 61.82 -5.21
N SER A 112 -6.18 60.67 -5.10
CA SER A 112 -4.82 60.48 -5.62
C SER A 112 -4.78 60.58 -7.16
N SER A 113 -3.88 61.41 -7.69
CA SER A 113 -3.63 61.52 -9.13
C SER A 113 -2.64 60.46 -9.62
N LEU A 114 -2.89 59.94 -10.83
CA LEU A 114 -2.06 58.92 -11.54
C LEU A 114 -0.61 59.37 -11.85
N ALA A 115 -0.24 60.61 -11.52
CA ALA A 115 1.05 61.17 -11.90
C ALA A 115 2.18 60.70 -10.96
N ARG A 116 2.47 59.39 -11.03
CA ARG A 116 3.82 58.81 -11.05
C ARG A 116 3.74 57.31 -11.27
#